data_AF-A0A412AKS7-F1
#
_entry.id   AF-A0A412AKS7-F1
#
_cell.length_a   1.000
_cell.length_b   1.000
_cell.length_c   1.000
_cell.angle_alpha   90.00
_cell.angle_beta   90.00
_cell.angle_gamma   90.00
#
_symmetry.space_group_name_H-M   'P 1'
#
loop_
_entity.id
_entity.type
_entity.pdbx_description
1 polymer ?
#
loop_
_entity_poly.entity_id
_entity_poly.type
_entity_poly.pdbx_seq_one_letter_code
_entity_poly.pdbx_strand_id
1 'polypeptide(L)' 'MKTILFTIIFIIALLWVGDLTITFKPFSISLPGWYKPVGIILFVLAMAVYNIGEYAKGYKHGFDDGIKKCVEILKKKNP' A
#
# COMPACT_ATOMS: atom_id res chain seq x y z
N MET A 1 -22.21 -1.62 -7.48
CA MET A 1 -22.79 -1.99 -6.17
C MET A 1 -21.71 -2.43 -5.17
N LYS A 2 -20.82 -3.36 -5.51
CA LYS A 2 -19.78 -3.88 -4.58
C LYS A 2 -18.76 -2.81 -4.12
N THR A 3 -18.36 -1.89 -5.00
CA THR A 3 -17.45 -0.77 -4.68
C THR A 3 -18.08 0.26 -3.74
N ILE A 4 -19.36 0.59 -3.95
CA ILE A 4 -20.09 1.55 -3.12
C ILE A 4 -20.24 1.05 -1.68
N LEU A 5 -20.58 -0.23 -1.51
CA LEU A 5 -20.64 -0.88 -0.20
C LEU A 5 -19.29 -0.84 0.52
N PHE A 6 -18.20 -1.13 -0.20
CA PHE A 6 -16.86 -1.10 0.35
C PHE A 6 -16.45 0.30 0.81
N THR A 7 -16.78 1.33 0.02
CA THR A 7 -16.51 2.73 0.37
C THR A 7 -17.26 3.15 1.63
N ILE A 8 -18.54 2.78 1.78
CA ILE A 8 -19.35 3.10 2.96
C ILE A 8 -18.77 2.44 4.22
N ILE A 9 -18.42 1.16 4.14
CA ILE A 9 -17.79 0.42 5.25
C ILE A 9 -16.46 1.06 5.65
N PHE A 10 -15.66 1.47 4.66
CA PHE A 10 -14.38 2.14 4.88
C PHE A 10 -14.55 3.49 5.61
N ILE A 11 -15.55 4.28 5.22
CA ILE A 11 -15.89 5.56 5.88
C ILE A 11 -16.31 5.32 7.33
N ILE A 12 -17.15 4.31 7.60
CA ILE A 12 -17.59 3.96 8.96
C ILE A 12 -16.40 3.53 9.82
N ALA A 13 -15.49 2.72 9.28
CA ALA A 13 -14.28 2.29 9.99
C ALA A 13 -13.34 3.47 10.30
N LEU A 14 -13.16 4.39 9.36
CA LEU A 14 -12.39 5.63 9.58
C LEU A 14 -13.02 6.53 10.64
N LEU A 15 -14.35 6.68 10.63
CA LEU A 15 -15.08 7.44 11.65
C LEU A 15 -14.91 6.83 13.04
N TRP A 16 -14.97 5.50 13.14
CA TRP A 16 -14.79 4.77 14.40
C TRP A 16 -13.38 4.91 14.95
N VAL A 17 -12.36 4.78 14.10
CA VAL A 17 -10.95 4.88 14.49
C VAL A 17 -10.55 6.32 14.84
N GLY A 18 -11.17 7.32 14.21
CA GLY A 18 -10.87 8.73 14.41
C GLY A 18 -11.50 9.37 15.65
N ASP A 19 -12.36 8.66 16.38
CA ASP A 19 -13.12 9.19 17.53
C ASP A 19 -13.76 10.56 17.19
N LEU A 20 -14.46 10.63 16.05
CA LEU A 20 -15.04 11.86 15.51
C LEU A 20 -16.14 12.38 16.44
N THR A 21 -15.79 13.32 17.31
CA THR A 21 -16.71 13.93 18.28
C THR A 21 -17.21 15.26 17.72
N ILE A 22 -18.38 15.23 17.08
CA ILE A 22 -19.05 16.44 16.57
C ILE A 22 -19.88 17.05 17.72
N THR A 23 -19.35 18.09 18.38
CA THR A 23 -20.09 18.86 19.40
C THR A 23 -20.78 20.07 18.76
N PHE A 24 -22.12 20.09 18.80
CA PHE A 24 -22.97 21.16 18.23
C PHE A 24 -23.19 22.35 19.19
N LYS A 25 -22.12 22.93 19.71
CA LYS A 25 -22.10 24.26 20.34
C LYS A 25 -20.65 24.77 20.40
N PRO A 26 -20.34 25.99 19.98
CA PRO A 26 -20.53 26.58 18.65
C PRO A 26 -19.54 25.95 17.66
N PHE A 27 -19.99 25.25 16.61
CA PHE A 27 -19.18 24.58 15.56
C PHE A 27 -17.68 24.34 15.85
N SER A 28 -17.37 23.48 16.83
CA SER A 28 -16.01 22.99 17.04
C SER A 28 -15.96 21.52 16.63
N ILE A 29 -15.34 21.26 15.48
CA ILE A 29 -15.01 19.90 15.03
C ILE A 29 -13.71 19.52 15.74
N SER A 30 -13.80 18.81 16.85
CA SER A 30 -12.63 18.22 17.50
C SER A 30 -12.48 16.78 17.01
N LEU A 31 -11.36 16.49 16.34
CA LEU A 31 -10.89 15.10 16.18
C LEU A 31 -9.72 14.88 17.14
N PRO A 32 -9.98 14.59 18.42
CA PRO A 32 -8.92 14.29 19.38
C PRO A 32 -8.08 13.07 18.96
N GLY A 33 -8.61 12.22 18.08
CA GLY A 33 -7.97 11.00 17.57
C GLY A 33 -7.46 11.04 16.13
N TRP A 34 -7.34 12.20 15.46
CA TRP A 34 -7.01 12.25 14.01
C TRP A 34 -5.70 11.51 13.64
N TYR A 35 -4.74 11.46 14.54
CA TYR A 35 -3.46 10.76 14.32
C TYR A 35 -3.61 9.23 14.15
N LYS A 36 -4.65 8.62 14.72
CA LYS A 36 -4.89 7.16 14.64
C LYS A 36 -5.20 6.69 13.20
N PRO A 37 -6.22 7.24 12.50
CA PRO A 37 -6.50 6.84 11.11
C PRO A 37 -5.36 7.24 10.16
N VAL A 38 -4.71 8.39 10.38
CA VAL A 38 -3.55 8.81 9.57
C VAL A 38 -2.40 7.82 9.69
N GLY A 39 -2.09 7.34 10.91
CA GLY A 39 -1.06 6.33 11.13
C GLY A 39 -1.34 5.01 10.40
N ILE A 40 -2.59 4.54 10.42
CA ILE A 40 -2.99 3.32 9.71
C ILE A 40 -2.87 3.49 8.19
N ILE A 41 -3.32 4.63 7.65
CA ILE A 41 -3.20 4.92 6.22
C ILE A 41 -1.73 4.94 5.80
N LEU A 42 -0.87 5.61 6.58
CA LEU A 42 0.56 5.70 6.30
C LEU A 42 1.23 4.32 6.33
N PHE A 43 0.84 3.46 7.28
CA PHE A 43 1.35 2.10 7.40
C PHE A 43 0.96 1.22 6.20
N VAL A 44 -0.32 1.28 5.77
CA VAL A 44 -0.79 0.55 4.58
C VAL A 44 -0.06 1.04 3.33
N LEU A 45 0.15 2.36 3.20
CA LEU A 45 0.88 2.94 2.09
C LEU A 45 2.35 2.46 2.07
N ALA A 46 3.01 2.45 3.23
CA ALA A 46 4.37 1.93 3.37
C ALA A 46 4.48 0.45 3.00
N MET A 47 3.54 -0.38 3.46
CA MET A 47 3.45 -1.80 3.09
C MET A 47 3.23 -1.99 1.58
N ALA A 48 2.39 -1.18 0.95
CA ALA A 48 2.15 -1.26 -0.49
C ALA A 48 3.42 -0.91 -1.29
N VAL A 49 4.10 0.19 -0.92
CA VAL A 49 5.36 0.60 -1.56
C VAL A 49 6.45 -0.44 -1.34
N TYR A 50 6.57 -1.00 -0.14
CA TYR A 50 7.54 -2.05 0.18
C TYR A 50 7.32 -3.29 -0.69
N ASN A 51 6.08 -3.78 -0.78
CA ASN A 51 5.76 -4.94 -1.61
C ASN A 51 6.06 -4.66 -3.09
N ILE A 52 5.64 -3.51 -3.63
CA ILE A 52 5.94 -3.14 -5.03
C ILE A 52 7.46 -3.08 -5.27
N GLY A 53 8.22 -2.55 -4.31
CA GLY A 53 9.68 -2.51 -4.34
C GLY A 53 10.30 -3.91 -4.37
N GLU A 54 9.85 -4.83 -3.52
CA GLU A 54 10.26 -6.23 -3.50
C GLU A 54 9.92 -6.94 -4.83
N TYR A 55 8.72 -6.75 -5.37
CA TYR A 55 8.33 -7.30 -6.67
C TYR A 55 9.20 -6.75 -7.81
N ALA A 56 9.46 -5.45 -7.84
CA ALA A 56 10.32 -4.83 -8.84
C ALA A 56 11.77 -5.34 -8.73
N LYS A 57 12.28 -5.50 -7.50
CA LYS A 57 13.61 -6.05 -7.23
C LYS A 57 13.72 -7.51 -7.65
N GLY A 58 12.71 -8.33 -7.35
CA GLY A 58 12.63 -9.72 -7.77
C GLY A 58 12.58 -9.87 -9.30
N TYR A 59 11.79 -9.02 -9.98
CA TYR A 59 11.72 -9.01 -11.44
C TYR A 59 13.08 -8.65 -12.07
N LYS A 60 13.74 -7.60 -11.56
CA LYS A 60 15.04 -7.18 -12.06
C LYS A 60 16.12 -8.25 -11.87
N HIS A 61 16.09 -8.95 -10.73
CA HIS A 61 17.01 -10.05 -10.45
C HIS A 61 16.77 -11.25 -11.37
N GLY A 62 15.51 -11.66 -11.56
CA GLY A 62 15.17 -12.77 -12.46
C GLY A 62 15.51 -12.48 -13.92
N PHE A 63 15.39 -11.24 -14.35
CA PHE A 63 15.78 -10.82 -15.70
C PHE A 63 17.30 -10.90 -15.93
N ASP A 64 18.10 -10.40 -14.98
CA ASP A 64 19.56 -10.41 -15.07
C ASP A 64 20.13 -11.83 -15.06
N ASP A 65 19.58 -12.70 -14.20
CA ASP A 65 19.96 -14.11 -14.13
C ASP A 65 19.58 -14.88 -15.41
N GLY A 66 18.42 -14.54 -16.00
CA GLY A 66 17.99 -15.06 -17.30
C GLY A 66 18.95 -14.68 -18.44
N ILE A 67 19.37 -13.42 -18.52
CA ILE A 67 20.36 -12.98 -19.51
C ILE A 67 21.68 -13.71 -19.31
N LYS A 68 22.15 -13.83 -18.07
CA LYS A 68 23.41 -14.50 -17.76
C LYS A 68 23.41 -15.96 -18.22
N LYS A 69 22.32 -16.70 -17.96
CA LYS A 69 22.14 -18.07 -18.46
C LYS A 69 22.09 -18.16 -19.98
N CYS A 70 21.38 -17.24 -20.65
CA CYS A 70 21.33 -17.22 -22.11
C CYS A 70 22.71 -16.99 -22.74
N VAL A 71 23.50 -16.06 -22.19
CA VAL A 71 24.87 -15.79 -22.65
C VAL A 71 25.79 -16.99 -22.43
N GLU A 72 25.66 -17.70 -21.31
CA GLU A 72 26.43 -18.91 -21.02
C GLU A 72 26.11 -20.05 -21.99
N ILE A 73 24.82 -20.27 -22.29
CA ILE A 73 24.38 -21.26 -23.29
C ILE A 73 24.93 -20.89 -24.68
N LEU A 74 24.88 -19.63 -25.08
CA LEU A 74 25.41 -19.16 -26.36
C LEU A 74 26.92 -19.37 -26.47
N LYS A 75 27.68 -19.03 -25.42
CA LYS A 75 29.14 -19.29 -25.37
C LYS A 75 29.48 -20.78 -25.42
N LYS A 76 28.63 -21.64 -24.85
CA LYS A 76 28.84 -23.09 -24.91
C LYS A 76 28.52 -23.68 -26.29
N LYS A 77 27.66 -23.01 -27.07
CA LYS A 77 27.21 -23.47 -28.39
C LYS A 77 28.11 -23.00 -29.54
N ASN A 78 28.79 -21.87 -29.39
CA ASN A 78 29.87 -21.41 -30.27
C ASN A 78 31.21 -21.53 -29.52
N PRO A 79 31.98 -22.62 -29.70
CA PRO A 79 33.34 -22.75 -29.16
C PRO A 79 34.29 -21.69 -29.73
#